data_AF-A0A2S6F4C2-F1
#
_entry.id   AF-A0A2S6F4C2-F1
#
_cell.length_a   1.000
_cell.length_b   1.000
_cell.length_c   1.000
_cell.angle_alpha   90.00
_cell.angle_beta   90.00
_cell.angle_gamma   90.00
#
_symmetry.space_group_name_H-M   'P 1'
#
loop_
_entity.id
_entity.type
_entity.pdbx_description
1 polymer ?
#
loop_
_entity_poly.entity_id
_entity_poly.type
_entity_poly.pdbx_seq_one_letter_code
_entity_poly.pdbx_strand_id
1 'polypeptide(L)'
;MQAATCKSEEFNDFIDWITFGKDGVIHENNSIIQQKIIAFGRMVANAVMFYTVANTTNVLNQLSAEEVKYSKDDLSILSAYFRENINRYGVFDLSRSRQTMPLQFGINRD
;
A
#
# COMPACT_ATOMS: atom_id res chain seq x y z
N MET A 1 -24.87 -0.23 -1.28
CA MET A 1 -24.38 1.04 -0.69
C MET A 1 -23.27 0.84 0.35
N GLN A 2 -23.13 -0.31 1.04
CA GLN A 2 -22.10 -0.50 2.08
C GLN A 2 -20.66 -0.75 1.56
N ALA A 3 -20.49 -1.29 0.35
CA ALA A 3 -19.15 -1.67 -0.14
C ALA A 3 -18.22 -0.47 -0.36
N ALA A 4 -18.73 0.67 -0.84
CA ALA A 4 -17.93 1.88 -1.04
C ALA A 4 -17.51 2.51 0.31
N THR A 5 -18.41 2.51 1.30
CA THR A 5 -18.15 3.01 2.65
C THR A 5 -17.08 2.18 3.36
N CYS A 6 -17.16 0.85 3.25
CA CYS A 6 -16.16 -0.07 3.80
C CYS A 6 -14.76 0.18 3.19
N LYS A 7 -14.68 0.48 1.89
CA LYS A 7 -13.40 0.80 1.23
C LYS A 7 -12.82 2.16 1.63
N SER A 8 -13.67 3.16 1.87
CA SER A 8 -13.20 4.44 2.41
C SER A 8 -12.73 4.34 3.86
N GLU A 9 -13.37 3.48 4.67
CA GLU A 9 -12.95 3.20 6.05
C GLU A 9 -11.60 2.49 6.07
N GLU A 10 -11.44 1.41 5.30
CA GLU A 10 -10.14 0.71 5.17
C GLU A 10 -9.01 1.66 4.72
N PHE A 11 -9.30 2.60 3.81
CA PHE A 11 -8.32 3.59 3.36
C PHE A 11 -7.96 4.61 4.45
N ASN A 12 -8.94 5.12 5.18
CA ASN A 12 -8.70 6.04 6.29
C ASN A 12 -7.91 5.33 7.42
N ASP A 13 -8.29 4.10 7.76
CA ASP A 13 -7.56 3.26 8.72
C ASP A 13 -6.12 3.00 8.27
N PHE A 14 -5.90 2.87 6.96
CA PHE A 14 -4.56 2.71 6.40
C PHE A 14 -3.75 4.02 6.46
N ILE A 15 -4.36 5.19 6.22
CA ILE A 15 -3.70 6.50 6.38
C ILE A 15 -3.28 6.71 7.85
N ASP A 16 -4.18 6.45 8.79
CA ASP A 16 -3.90 6.57 10.21
C ASP A 16 -2.80 5.58 10.63
N TRP A 17 -2.80 4.38 10.06
CA TRP A 17 -1.72 3.43 10.26
C TRP A 17 -0.40 3.85 9.58
N ILE A 18 -0.38 4.53 8.44
CA ILE A 18 0.90 4.82 7.75
C ILE A 18 1.55 6.13 8.20
N THR A 19 0.75 7.07 8.70
CA THR A 19 1.26 8.35 9.18
C THR A 19 1.99 8.17 10.50
N PHE A 20 3.21 8.73 10.59
CA PHE A 20 4.06 8.63 11.77
C PHE A 20 3.92 9.89 12.61
N GLY A 21 3.38 9.73 13.81
CA GLY A 21 3.27 10.79 14.80
C GLY A 21 1.82 11.10 15.16
N LYS A 22 1.56 11.03 16.47
CA LYS A 22 0.34 11.46 17.17
C LYS A 22 -0.94 10.63 16.97
N ASP A 23 -0.92 9.36 16.52
CA ASP A 23 -2.16 8.58 16.31
C ASP A 23 -3.22 9.34 15.49
N GLY A 24 -2.80 10.15 14.50
CA GLY A 24 -3.70 11.00 13.73
C GLY A 24 -4.19 12.29 14.44
N VAL A 25 -3.73 12.56 15.66
CA VAL A 25 -4.19 13.72 16.46
C VAL A 25 -3.52 15.01 16.01
N ILE A 26 -4.28 15.87 15.33
CA ILE A 26 -3.81 17.20 14.95
C ILE A 26 -3.95 18.15 16.15
N HIS A 27 -2.84 18.46 16.82
CA HIS A 27 -2.85 19.25 18.07
C HIS A 27 -3.10 20.75 17.86
N GLU A 28 -2.83 21.25 16.65
CA GLU A 28 -2.94 22.68 16.36
C GLU A 28 -4.27 22.97 15.68
N ASN A 29 -5.04 23.93 16.22
CA ASN A 29 -6.24 24.45 15.58
C ASN A 29 -5.89 25.44 14.45
N ASN A 30 -5.13 24.95 13.47
CA ASN A 30 -4.77 25.68 12.26
C ASN A 30 -5.22 24.87 11.04
N SER A 31 -6.27 25.35 10.38
CA SER A 31 -6.89 24.66 9.25
C SER A 31 -5.94 24.42 8.08
N ILE A 32 -5.02 25.37 7.82
CA ILE A 32 -4.06 25.27 6.72
C ILE A 32 -3.07 24.12 6.99
N ILE A 33 -2.58 24.01 8.22
CA ILE A 33 -1.64 22.94 8.61
C ILE A 33 -2.37 21.59 8.61
N GLN A 34 -3.61 21.53 9.12
CA GLN A 34 -4.44 20.33 9.10
C GLN A 34 -4.67 19.81 7.68
N GLN A 35 -5.04 20.68 6.74
CA GLN A 35 -5.24 20.30 5.34
C GLN A 35 -3.96 19.75 4.69
N LYS A 36 -2.79 20.33 5.01
CA LYS A 36 -1.50 19.81 4.52
C LYS A 36 -1.21 18.41 5.05
N ILE A 37 -1.45 18.17 6.33
CA ILE A 37 -1.26 16.84 6.94
C ILE A 37 -2.16 15.80 6.26
N ILE A 38 -3.45 16.11 6.07
CA ILE A 38 -4.41 15.22 5.42
C ILE A 38 -3.99 14.94 3.96
N ALA A 39 -3.64 15.97 3.21
CA ALA A 39 -3.23 15.83 1.81
C ALA A 39 -1.94 15.00 1.67
N PHE A 40 -0.96 15.25 2.53
CA PHE A 40 0.30 14.50 2.55
C PHE A 40 0.07 13.04 2.94
N GLY A 41 -0.72 12.77 3.99
CA GLY A 41 -1.04 11.41 4.41
C GLY A 41 -1.70 10.60 3.30
N ARG A 42 -2.68 11.18 2.60
CA ARG A 42 -3.32 10.55 1.43
C ARG A 42 -2.33 10.27 0.29
N MET A 43 -1.43 11.21 0.01
CA MET A 43 -0.41 11.03 -1.03
C MET A 43 0.52 9.85 -0.70
N VAL A 44 1.02 9.79 0.54
CA VAL A 44 1.91 8.71 1.00
C VAL A 44 1.19 7.37 0.98
N ALA A 45 -0.05 7.31 1.48
CA ALA A 45 -0.87 6.11 1.44
C ALA A 45 -1.02 5.57 0.00
N ASN A 46 -1.38 6.43 -0.95
CA ASN A 46 -1.51 6.05 -2.35
C ASN A 46 -0.19 5.54 -2.95
N ALA A 47 0.94 6.18 -2.63
CA ALA A 47 2.25 5.75 -3.10
C ALA A 47 2.64 4.36 -2.57
N VAL A 48 2.34 4.08 -1.30
CA VAL A 48 2.65 2.78 -0.68
C VAL A 48 1.71 1.69 -1.18
N MET A 49 0.40 1.98 -1.32
CA MET A 49 -0.55 1.06 -1.95
C MET A 49 -0.12 0.69 -3.36
N PHE A 50 0.32 1.67 -4.14
CA PHE A 50 0.82 1.45 -5.50
C PHE A 50 2.04 0.52 -5.49
N TYR A 51 3.00 0.75 -4.61
CA TYR A 51 4.16 -0.11 -4.45
C TYR A 51 3.77 -1.54 -4.06
N THR A 52 2.86 -1.71 -3.11
CA THR A 52 2.34 -3.02 -2.69
C THR A 52 1.70 -3.77 -3.86
N VAL A 53 0.81 -3.12 -4.61
CA VAL A 53 0.12 -3.75 -5.75
C VAL A 53 1.11 -4.09 -6.85
N ALA A 54 2.03 -3.19 -7.19
CA ALA A 54 3.07 -3.44 -8.18
C ALA A 54 3.94 -4.65 -7.83
N ASN A 55 4.34 -4.75 -6.55
CA ASN A 55 5.12 -5.88 -6.08
C ASN A 55 4.33 -7.20 -6.15
N THR A 56 3.09 -7.19 -5.68
CA THR A 56 2.22 -8.37 -5.74
C THR A 56 1.98 -8.82 -7.18
N THR A 57 1.75 -7.90 -8.12
CA THR A 57 1.63 -8.20 -9.55
C THR A 57 2.88 -8.87 -10.11
N ASN A 58 4.07 -8.37 -9.76
CA ASN A 58 5.32 -8.99 -10.19
C ASN A 58 5.47 -10.42 -9.69
N VAL A 59 5.14 -10.67 -8.41
CA VAL A 59 5.19 -12.02 -7.82
C VAL A 59 4.16 -12.94 -8.50
N LEU A 60 2.94 -12.46 -8.76
CA LEU A 60 1.94 -13.24 -9.48
C LEU A 60 2.37 -13.60 -10.90
N ASN A 61 3.08 -12.70 -11.59
CA ASN A 61 3.63 -12.97 -12.92
C ASN A 61 4.76 -13.99 -12.89
N GLN A 62 5.62 -13.95 -11.87
CA GLN A 62 6.65 -14.97 -11.65
C GLN A 62 6.01 -16.34 -11.41
N LEU A 63 5.00 -16.41 -10.53
CA LEU A 63 4.25 -17.65 -10.28
C LEU A 63 3.56 -18.18 -11.54
N SER A 64 2.99 -17.30 -12.36
CA SER A 64 2.40 -17.72 -13.65
C SER A 64 3.44 -18.28 -14.61
N ALA A 65 4.65 -17.70 -14.66
CA ALA A 65 5.75 -18.21 -15.48
C ALA A 65 6.27 -19.57 -15.00
N GLU A 66 6.08 -19.90 -13.71
CA GLU A 66 6.38 -21.20 -13.11
C GLU A 66 5.20 -22.21 -13.25
N GLU A 67 4.18 -21.88 -14.04
CA GLU A 67 2.95 -22.68 -14.24
C GLU A 67 2.15 -22.94 -12.95
N VAL A 68 2.34 -22.12 -11.91
CA VAL A 68 1.58 -22.20 -10.65
C VAL A 68 0.19 -21.60 -10.86
N LYS A 69 -0.83 -22.43 -10.73
CA LYS A 69 -2.23 -22.00 -10.86
C LYS A 69 -2.76 -21.42 -9.55
N TYR A 70 -3.42 -20.26 -9.65
CA TYR A 70 -4.13 -19.62 -8.54
C TYR A 70 -5.58 -19.31 -8.95
N SER A 71 -6.50 -19.50 -8.03
CA SER A 71 -7.93 -19.25 -8.21
C SER A 71 -8.30 -17.78 -7.97
N LYS A 72 -9.55 -17.42 -8.25
CA LYS A 72 -10.07 -16.08 -7.90
C LYS A 72 -10.16 -15.89 -6.38
N ASP A 73 -10.41 -16.96 -5.64
CA ASP A 73 -10.49 -16.91 -4.18
C ASP A 73 -9.11 -16.64 -3.57
N ASP A 74 -8.04 -17.21 -4.15
CA ASP A 74 -6.65 -16.93 -3.73
C ASP A 74 -6.24 -15.47 -3.96
N LEU A 75 -6.82 -14.80 -4.96
CA LEU A 75 -6.58 -13.38 -5.19
C LEU A 75 -7.47 -12.49 -4.32
N SER A 76 -8.62 -12.99 -3.85
CA SER A 76 -9.59 -12.21 -3.10
C SER A 76 -9.07 -11.77 -1.73
N ILE A 77 -8.12 -12.52 -1.18
CA ILE A 77 -7.48 -12.19 0.09
C ILE A 77 -6.47 -11.05 -0.05
N LEU A 78 -5.94 -10.80 -1.26
CA LEU A 78 -4.91 -9.79 -1.49
C LEU A 78 -5.48 -8.38 -1.30
N SER A 79 -4.79 -7.56 -0.53
CA SER A 79 -5.18 -6.17 -0.30
C SER A 79 -4.02 -5.21 -0.52
N ALA A 80 -4.33 -4.06 -1.12
CA ALA A 80 -3.39 -2.94 -1.21
C ALA A 80 -3.06 -2.33 0.16
N TYR A 81 -3.88 -2.62 1.17
CA TYR A 81 -3.75 -2.12 2.54
C TYR A 81 -2.96 -3.05 3.47
N PHE A 82 -2.37 -4.13 2.96
CA PHE A 82 -1.54 -5.01 3.76
C PHE A 82 -0.41 -4.25 4.44
N ARG A 83 -0.19 -4.59 5.71
CA ARG A 83 0.70 -3.86 6.63
C ARG A 83 1.98 -4.65 6.91
N GLU A 84 1.87 -5.97 6.83
CA GLU A 84 2.87 -6.97 7.18
C GLU A 84 4.09 -6.94 6.25
N ASN A 85 3.90 -6.52 4.99
CA ASN A 85 4.94 -6.40 3.99
C ASN A 85 5.63 -5.02 3.98
N ILE A 86 5.14 -4.06 4.78
CA ILE A 86 5.68 -2.70 4.84
C ILE A 86 6.63 -2.59 6.02
N ASN A 87 7.90 -2.27 5.73
CA ASN A 87 8.86 -1.92 6.77
C ASN A 87 8.57 -0.51 7.31
N ARG A 88 7.63 -0.41 8.24
CA ARG A 88 7.13 0.85 8.80
C ARG A 88 8.22 1.58 9.60
N TYR A 89 8.89 0.93 10.56
CA TYR A 89 9.84 1.60 11.47
C TYR A 89 11.31 1.24 11.27
N GLY A 90 11.63 0.39 10.29
CA GLY A 90 12.87 -0.38 10.37
C GLY A 90 14.16 0.33 9.95
N VAL A 91 15.21 -0.49 9.95
CA VAL A 91 16.58 -0.10 9.62
C VAL A 91 16.70 0.08 8.10
N PHE A 92 16.89 1.32 7.67
CA PHE A 92 17.19 1.63 6.29
C PHE A 92 18.68 1.42 6.05
N ASP A 93 19.06 0.23 5.58
CA ASP A 93 20.40 0.03 5.04
C ASP A 93 20.55 0.91 3.79
N LEU A 94 21.55 1.80 3.83
CA LEU A 94 21.94 2.71 2.76
C LEU A 94 22.73 2.00 1.65
N SER A 95 22.62 0.66 1.56
CA SER A 95 23.25 -0.13 0.52
C SER A 95 22.88 0.41 -0.88
N ARG A 96 23.89 0.91 -1.59
CA ARG A 96 23.76 1.48 -2.95
C ARG A 96 23.36 0.43 -4.00
N SER A 97 23.35 -0.84 -3.65
CA SER A 97 23.02 -1.99 -4.48
C SER A 97 21.53 -2.38 -4.46
N ARG A 98 20.65 -1.58 -3.85
CA ARG A 98 19.22 -1.90 -3.79
C ARG A 98 18.64 -1.95 -5.21
N GLN A 99 18.34 -3.16 -5.69
CA GLN A 99 17.65 -3.35 -6.96
C GLN A 99 16.16 -3.04 -6.76
N THR A 100 15.64 -2.12 -7.57
CA THR A 100 14.19 -1.89 -7.64
C THR A 100 13.58 -2.94 -8.54
N MET A 101 12.48 -3.56 -8.09
CA MET A 101 11.74 -4.46 -8.97
C MET A 101 11.15 -3.66 -10.15
N PRO A 102 11.25 -4.17 -11.39
CA PRO A 102 10.67 -3.52 -12.55
C PRO A 102 9.16 -3.45 -12.40
N LEU A 103 8.56 -2.34 -12.83
CA LEU A 103 7.13 -2.12 -12.69
C LEU A 103 6.36 -2.85 -13.80
N GLN A 104 5.58 -3.87 -13.45
CA GLN A 104 4.65 -4.51 -14.38
C GLN A 104 3.20 -4.13 -14.03
N PHE A 105 2.48 -3.64 -15.04
CA PHE A 105 1.11 -3.14 -14.87
C PHE A 105 0.02 -4.19 -15.10
N GLY A 106 0.36 -5.34 -15.69
CA GLY A 106 -0.59 -6.39 -16.03
C GLY A 106 -0.23 -7.73 -15.40
N ILE A 107 -1.25 -8.56 -15.15
CA ILE A 107 -1.06 -9.96 -14.78
C ILE A 107 -1.09 -10.79 -16.07
N ASN A 108 0.00 -11.48 -16.38
CA ASN A 108 0.06 -12.40 -17.50
C ASN A 108 -0.72 -13.66 -17.10
N ARG A 109 -1.83 -13.93 -17.80
CA ARG A 109 -2.62 -15.15 -17.65
C ARG A 109 -2.67 -15.82 -19.02
N ASP A 110 -2.42 -17.12 -19.05
CA ASP A 110 -2.68 -17.97 -20.21
C ASP A 110 -4.18 -18.14 -20.48
#